data_AF-A0A4E0QXD0-F1
#
_entry.id   AF-A0A4E0QXD0-F1
#
_cell.length_a   1.000
_cell.length_b   1.000
_cell.length_c   1.000
_cell.angle_alpha   90.00
_cell.angle_beta   90.00
_cell.angle_gamma   90.00
#
_symmetry.space_group_name_H-M   'P 1'
#
loop_
_entity.id
_entity.type
_entity.pdbx_description
1 polymer ?
#
loop_
_entity_poly.entity_id
_entity_poly.type
_entity_poly.pdbx_seq_one_letter_code
_entity_poly.pdbx_strand_id
1 'polypeptide(L)'
;MLRDVVVIDTPGIGSTYRHNTEVTMGFLPQSDAALFLVSVDPPITEVELAFLKDIKSRVSKLFFALNKVDYLTKTELVEALTFTKRY
;
A
#
# COMPACT_ATOMS: atom_id res chain seq x y z
N MET A 1 -0.88 20.65 -11.17
CA MET A 1 -1.25 19.74 -12.29
C MET A 1 0.03 19.03 -12.69
N LEU A 2 0.19 17.75 -12.36
CA LEU A 2 1.34 16.97 -12.84
C LEU A 2 1.07 16.72 -14.32
N ARG A 3 1.69 17.48 -15.22
CA ARG A 3 1.38 17.45 -16.65
C ARG A 3 1.81 16.15 -17.35
N ASP A 4 2.61 15.32 -16.67
CA ASP A 4 3.17 14.06 -17.18
C ASP A 4 3.01 12.88 -16.20
N VAL A 5 2.09 12.97 -15.22
CA VAL A 5 1.83 11.87 -14.27
C VAL A 5 0.34 11.53 -14.27
N VAL A 6 0.04 10.26 -14.50
CA VAL A 6 -1.31 9.70 -14.36
C VAL A 6 -1.38 8.97 -13.01
N VAL A 7 -2.37 9.33 -12.21
CA VAL A 7 -2.66 8.63 -10.95
C VAL A 7 -3.86 7.72 -11.18
N ILE A 8 -3.69 6.43 -10.90
CA ILE A 8 -4.74 5.43 -10.98
C ILE A 8 -5.08 5.04 -9.54
N ASP A 9 -6.34 5.23 -9.15
CA ASP A 9 -6.86 4.68 -7.91
C ASP A 9 -7.35 3.25 -8.14
N THR A 10 -6.93 2.32 -7.29
CA THR A 10 -7.24 0.90 -7.43
C THR A 10 -8.13 0.44 -6.29
N PRO A 11 -9.04 -0.55 -6.50
CA PRO A 11 -9.80 -1.14 -5.41
C PRO A 11 -8.92 -1.60 -4.23
N GLY A 12 -9.47 -1.48 -3.02
CA GLY A 12 -8.78 -1.91 -1.81
C GLY A 12 -8.50 -3.42 -1.78
N ILE A 13 -7.38 -3.78 -1.18
CA ILE A 13 -6.98 -5.17 -0.93
C ILE A 13 -7.56 -5.66 0.40
N GLY A 14 -7.72 -6.98 0.55
CA GLY A 14 -8.21 -7.56 1.81
C GLY A 14 -9.70 -7.37 2.09
N SER A 15 -10.47 -6.77 1.17
CA SER A 15 -11.93 -6.84 1.22
C SER A 15 -12.40 -8.29 1.02
N THR A 16 -13.60 -8.63 1.51
CA THR A 16 -14.23 -9.96 1.36
C THR A 16 -14.27 -10.47 -0.09
N TYR A 17 -14.16 -9.56 -1.08
CA TYR A 17 -14.22 -9.87 -2.50
C TYR A 17 -12.81 -10.03 -3.09
N ARG A 18 -12.40 -11.29 -3.35
CA ARG A 18 -11.16 -11.62 -4.09
C ARG A 18 -11.02 -10.87 -5.43
N HIS A 19 -12.15 -10.51 -6.04
CA HIS A 19 -12.21 -9.74 -7.27
C HIS A 19 -11.48 -8.40 -7.20
N ASN A 20 -11.52 -7.69 -6.05
CA ASN A 20 -10.87 -6.39 -5.90
C ASN A 20 -9.34 -6.53 -6.03
N THR A 21 -8.77 -7.54 -5.38
CA THR A 21 -7.34 -7.86 -5.50
C THR A 21 -6.98 -8.19 -6.95
N GLU A 22 -7.78 -8.98 -7.65
CA GLU A 22 -7.53 -9.34 -9.06
C GLU A 22 -7.55 -8.12 -9.98
N VAL A 23 -8.50 -7.21 -9.79
CA VAL A 23 -8.57 -5.94 -10.53
C VAL A 23 -7.30 -5.12 -10.29
N THR A 24 -6.91 -4.93 -9.03
CA THR A 24 -5.67 -4.20 -8.69
C THR A 24 -4.43 -4.84 -9.32
N MET A 25 -4.34 -6.18 -9.31
CA MET A 25 -3.24 -6.91 -9.96
C MET A 25 -3.18 -6.68 -11.47
N GLY A 26 -4.31 -6.45 -12.13
CA GLY A 26 -4.38 -6.15 -13.57
C GLY A 26 -3.78 -4.80 -13.95
N PHE A 27 -3.77 -3.83 -13.02
CA PHE A 27 -3.23 -2.49 -13.28
C PHE A 27 -1.72 -2.40 -13.05
N LEU A 28 -1.15 -3.21 -12.14
CA LEU A 28 0.26 -3.12 -11.77
C LEU A 28 1.26 -3.22 -12.94
N PRO A 29 1.08 -4.10 -13.94
CA PRO A 29 1.99 -4.18 -15.09
C PRO A 29 2.05 -2.92 -15.95
N GLN A 30 1.04 -2.05 -15.85
CA GLN A 30 0.96 -0.78 -16.60
C GLN A 30 1.57 0.39 -15.82
N SER A 31 1.98 0.18 -14.56
CA SER A 31 2.47 1.24 -13.69
C SER A 31 4.00 1.35 -13.71
N ASP A 32 4.51 2.58 -13.86
CA ASP A 32 5.95 2.87 -13.67
C ASP A 32 6.35 2.81 -12.19
N ALA A 33 5.41 3.11 -11.30
CA ALA A 33 5.56 3.07 -9.86
C ALA A 33 4.22 2.81 -9.17
N ALA A 34 4.25 2.20 -7.99
CA ALA A 34 3.10 2.01 -7.13
C ALA A 34 3.34 2.69 -5.77
N LEU A 35 2.27 3.27 -5.20
CA LEU A 35 2.22 3.79 -3.84
C LEU A 35 1.35 2.86 -2.99
N PHE A 36 1.96 2.15 -2.06
CA PHE A 36 1.26 1.28 -1.12
C PHE A 36 0.88 2.05 0.14
N LEU A 37 -0.42 2.28 0.33
CA LEU A 37 -0.95 3.01 1.48
C LEU A 37 -1.22 2.05 2.64
N VAL A 38 -0.59 2.28 3.79
CA VAL A 38 -0.75 1.48 5.01
C VAL A 38 -1.40 2.35 6.08
N SER A 39 -2.47 1.88 6.71
CA SER A 39 -3.07 2.57 7.85
C SER A 39 -2.36 2.21 9.16
N VAL A 40 -2.27 3.15 10.09
CA VAL A 40 -1.89 2.84 11.49
C VAL A 40 -3.04 2.20 12.26
N ASP A 41 -4.28 2.40 11.78
CA ASP A 41 -5.50 1.89 12.41
C ASP A 41 -6.57 1.48 11.36
N PRO A 42 -6.90 0.17 11.25
CA PRO A 42 -6.13 -0.94 11.82
C PRO A 42 -4.72 -1.01 11.19
N PRO A 43 -3.74 -1.59 11.89
CA PRO A 43 -2.42 -1.83 11.31
C PRO A 43 -2.49 -2.84 10.16
N ILE A 44 -1.41 -2.92 9.37
CA ILE A 44 -1.31 -3.83 8.22
C ILE A 44 -1.67 -5.28 8.59
N THR A 45 -2.52 -5.89 7.76
CA THR A 45 -3.05 -7.24 7.93
C THR A 45 -2.21 -8.29 7.20
N GLU A 46 -2.40 -9.57 7.54
CA GLU A 46 -1.71 -10.67 6.86
C GLU A 46 -2.04 -10.76 5.36
N VAL A 47 -3.28 -10.43 4.97
CA VAL A 47 -3.71 -10.42 3.56
C VAL A 47 -2.97 -9.33 2.79
N GLU A 48 -2.81 -8.16 3.39
CA GLU A 48 -2.06 -7.05 2.81
C GLU A 48 -0.57 -7.37 2.71
N LEU A 49 0.00 -8.04 3.71
CA LEU A 49 1.38 -8.52 3.68
C LEU A 49 1.62 -9.58 2.60
N ALA A 50 0.67 -10.49 2.39
CA ALA A 50 0.74 -11.48 1.31
C ALA A 50 0.70 -10.80 -0.06
N PHE A 51 -0.24 -9.88 -0.25
CA PHE A 51 -0.33 -9.09 -1.47
C PHE A 51 0.95 -8.28 -1.72
N LEU A 52 1.52 -7.64 -0.69
CA LEU A 52 2.77 -6.91 -0.81
C LEU A 52 3.92 -7.78 -1.34
N LYS A 53 4.01 -9.03 -0.88
CA LYS A 53 5.02 -9.99 -1.37
C LYS A 53 4.81 -10.32 -2.84
N ASP A 54 3.56 -10.46 -3.27
CA ASP A 54 3.21 -10.80 -4.66
C ASP A 54 3.52 -9.67 -5.64
N ILE A 55 3.40 -8.40 -5.21
CA ILE A 55 3.61 -7.25 -6.09
C ILE A 55 5.05 -6.74 -6.13
N LYS A 56 5.88 -7.06 -5.12
CA LYS A 56 7.28 -6.61 -5.01
C LYS A 56 8.12 -6.97 -6.24
N SER A 57 7.82 -8.07 -6.92
CA SER A 57 8.51 -8.51 -8.15
C SER A 57 7.86 -8.00 -9.45
N ARG A 58 6.69 -7.38 -9.37
CA ARG A 58 5.85 -6.99 -10.53
C ARG A 58 5.88 -5.51 -10.83
N VAL A 59 6.31 -4.67 -9.89
CA VAL A 59 6.40 -3.22 -10.04
C VAL A 59 7.87 -2.80 -9.96
N SER A 60 8.30 -1.94 -10.88
CA SER A 60 9.69 -1.47 -10.91
C SER A 60 10.05 -0.57 -9.73
N LYS A 61 9.10 0.23 -9.23
CA LYS A 61 9.29 1.12 -8.08
C LYS A 61 8.09 1.05 -7.15
N LEU A 62 8.33 0.72 -5.89
CA LEU A 62 7.32 0.64 -4.85
C LEU A 62 7.63 1.65 -3.75
N PHE A 63 6.67 2.53 -3.47
CA PHE A 63 6.70 3.49 -2.37
C PHE A 63 5.70 3.07 -1.30
N PHE A 64 5.94 3.48 -0.06
CA PHE A 64 5.02 3.26 1.06
C PHE A 64 4.62 4.60 1.67
N ALA A 65 3.34 4.73 2.00
CA ALA A 65 2.84 5.85 2.78
C ALA A 65 2.07 5.31 3.99
N LEU A 66 2.46 5.77 5.19
CA LEU A 66 1.75 5.48 6.42
C LEU A 66 0.68 6.57 6.61
N ASN A 67 -0.59 6.16 6.66
CA ASN A 67 -1.75 7.02 6.73
C ASN A 67 -2.37 7.04 8.13
N LYS A 68 -3.18 8.06 8.41
CA LYS A 68 -3.83 8.33 9.70
C LYS A 68 -2.86 8.54 10.87
N VAL A 69 -1.68 9.09 10.57
CA VAL A 69 -0.64 9.34 11.58
C VAL A 69 -1.05 10.39 12.62
N ASP A 70 -2.09 11.17 12.34
CA ASP A 70 -2.74 12.08 13.27
C ASP A 70 -3.35 11.37 14.49
N TYR A 71 -3.58 10.05 14.41
CA TYR A 71 -4.05 9.24 15.53
C TYR A 71 -2.93 8.89 16.52
N LEU A 72 -1.68 9.15 16.16
CA LEU A 72 -0.51 8.74 16.92
C LEU A 72 0.15 9.95 17.59
N THR A 73 0.62 9.74 18.80
CA THR A 73 1.67 10.57 19.39
C THR A 73 2.98 10.41 18.62
N LYS A 74 3.94 11.32 18.86
CA LYS A 74 5.27 11.23 18.24
C LYS A 74 5.98 9.90 18.53
N THR A 75 5.82 9.37 19.74
CA THR A 75 6.44 8.10 20.15
C THR A 75 5.81 6.93 19.41
N GLU A 76 4.47 6.86 19.38
CA GLU A 76 3.74 5.81 18.67
C GLU A 76 4.01 5.86 17.15
N LEU A 77 4.17 7.05 16.57
CA LEU A 77 4.56 7.19 15.16
C LEU A 77 5.92 6.56 14.87
N VAL A 78 6.90 6.75 15.76
CA VAL A 78 8.23 6.12 15.62
C VAL A 78 8.13 4.60 15.71
N GLU A 79 7.31 4.09 16.63
CA GLU A 79 7.07 2.65 16.78
C GLU A 79 6.36 2.06 15.55
N ALA A 80 5.29 2.71 15.07
CA ALA A 80 4.58 2.31 13.86
C ALA A 80 5.49 2.29 12.64
N LEU A 81 6.30 3.33 12.42
CA LEU A 81 7.29 3.36 11.34
C LEU A 81 8.33 2.24 11.48
N THR A 82 8.78 1.95 12.70
CA THR A 82 9.75 0.88 12.96
C THR A 82 9.15 -0.49 12.66
N PHE A 83 7.88 -0.69 13.01
CA PHE A 83 7.15 -1.92 12.69
C PHE A 83 6.92 -2.08 11.19
N THR A 84 6.39 -1.06 10.50
CA THR A 84 6.09 -1.12 9.06
C THR A 84 7.35 -1.33 8.22
N LYS A 85 8.49 -0.76 8.60
CA LYS A 85 9.78 -0.94 7.89
C LYS A 85 10.34 -2.38 7.90
N ARG A 86 9.80 -3.27 8.74
CA ARG A 86 10.24 -4.67 8.79
C ARG A 86 9.73 -5.50 7.60
N TYR A 87 8.78 -4.98 6.85
CA TYR A 87 8.11 -5.66 5.73
C TYR A 87 8.49 -5.03 4.39
#